data_AF-A0A8J3IUJ0-F1
#
_entry.id   AF-A0A8J3IUJ0-F1
#
_cell.length_a   1.000
_cell.length_b   1.000
_cell.length_c   1.000
_cell.angle_alpha   90.00
_cell.angle_beta   90.00
_cell.angle_gamma   90.00
#
_symmetry.space_group_name_H-M   'P 1'
#
loop_
_entity.id
_entity.type
_entity.pdbx_description
1 polymer ?
#
loop_
_entity_poly.entity_id
_entity_poly.type
_entity_poly.pdbx_seq_one_letter_code
_entity_poly.pdbx_strand_id
1 'polypeptide(L)'
;MLAEQATARNRAILWVLFDTGMRATEICALRLGDVDLEQGIVSVQEKGATVRRLTLGHEGLRHLLAYLDNYRLGAAVGGERTDEDSLFLSEADRPLTKSRITLLFDRLKQRAGITRKGVGPALLRESFAMRYLQTGGDLDALWELLGQKESLLPQLCHL
;
A
#
# COMPACT_ATOMS: atom_id res chain seq x y z
N MET A 1 -10.24 -10.40 18.22
CA MET A 1 -9.61 -11.23 17.15
C MET A 1 -9.87 -10.72 15.73
N LEU A 2 -11.00 -10.98 15.04
CA LEU A 2 -11.17 -10.57 13.63
C LEU A 2 -11.20 -9.04 13.40
N ALA A 3 -11.86 -8.29 14.29
CA ALA A 3 -11.93 -6.83 14.18
C ALA A 3 -10.57 -6.15 14.39
N GLU A 4 -9.73 -6.70 15.25
CA GLU A 4 -8.37 -6.21 15.53
C GLU A 4 -7.44 -6.52 14.35
N GLN A 5 -7.53 -7.73 13.77
CA GLN A 5 -6.85 -8.10 12.53
C GLN A 5 -7.20 -7.13 11.40
N ALA A 6 -8.50 -6.89 11.16
CA ALA A 6 -8.94 -5.98 10.12
C ALA A 6 -8.40 -4.56 10.36
N THR A 7 -8.37 -4.10 11.61
CA THR A 7 -7.85 -2.78 11.97
C THR A 7 -6.34 -2.69 11.73
N ALA A 8 -5.56 -3.67 12.19
CA ALA A 8 -4.11 -3.72 11.98
C ALA A 8 -3.77 -3.78 10.48
N ARG A 9 -4.44 -4.66 9.73
CA ARG A 9 -4.31 -4.77 8.27
C ARG A 9 -4.60 -3.44 7.58
N ASN A 10 -5.75 -2.84 7.88
CA ASN A 10 -6.17 -1.59 7.22
C ASN A 10 -5.18 -0.46 7.51
N ARG A 11 -4.63 -0.40 8.73
CA ARG A 11 -3.61 0.57 9.10
C ARG A 11 -2.30 0.35 8.35
N ALA A 12 -1.85 -0.90 8.23
CA ALA A 12 -0.68 -1.25 7.43
C ALA A 12 -0.88 -0.87 5.94
N ILE A 13 -2.04 -1.18 5.35
CA ILE A 13 -2.39 -0.81 3.97
C ILE A 13 -2.27 0.70 3.74
N LEU A 14 -2.82 1.50 4.66
CA LEU A 14 -2.77 2.96 4.53
C LEU A 14 -1.34 3.49 4.55
N TRP A 15 -0.50 2.99 5.47
CA TRP A 15 0.89 3.41 5.53
C TRP A 15 1.70 2.96 4.32
N VAL A 16 1.54 1.71 3.86
CA VAL A 16 2.23 1.22 2.66
C VAL A 16 1.85 2.07 1.44
N LEU A 17 0.57 2.40 1.26
CA LEU A 17 0.14 3.28 0.17
C LEU A 17 0.70 4.71 0.30
N PHE A 18 0.76 5.23 1.53
CA PHE A 18 1.25 6.58 1.80
C PHE A 18 2.76 6.73 1.63
N ASP A 19 3.54 5.70 2.00
CA ASP A 19 5.00 5.72 1.93
C ASP A 19 5.51 5.39 0.54
N THR A 20 4.83 4.50 -0.20
CA THR A 20 5.34 4.01 -1.50
C THR A 20 4.64 4.63 -2.71
N GLY A 21 3.48 5.25 -2.52
CA GLY A 21 2.67 5.78 -3.63
C GLY A 21 2.22 4.72 -4.63
N MET A 22 2.27 3.42 -4.30
CA MET A 22 1.88 2.36 -5.23
C MET A 22 0.38 2.36 -5.53
N ARG A 23 0.01 1.74 -6.65
CA ARG A 23 -1.38 1.61 -7.08
C ARG A 23 -2.12 0.60 -6.22
N ALA A 24 -3.43 0.79 -6.10
CA ALA A 24 -4.30 -0.15 -5.39
C ALA A 24 -4.21 -1.60 -5.90
N THR A 25 -3.94 -1.80 -7.20
CA THR A 25 -3.75 -3.14 -7.77
C THR A 25 -2.41 -3.77 -7.40
N GLU A 26 -1.37 -2.95 -7.20
CA GLU A 26 -0.03 -3.45 -6.85
C GLU A 26 -0.01 -3.92 -5.41
N ILE A 27 -0.57 -3.14 -4.48
CA ILE A 27 -0.70 -3.57 -3.08
C ILE A 27 -1.55 -4.84 -2.94
N CYS A 28 -2.56 -5.05 -3.79
CA CYS A 28 -3.34 -6.28 -3.80
C CYS A 28 -2.55 -7.50 -4.31
N ALA A 29 -1.52 -7.25 -5.13
CA ALA A 29 -0.70 -8.30 -5.75
C ALA A 29 0.57 -8.61 -4.95
N LEU A 30 0.90 -7.83 -3.91
CA LEU A 30 2.07 -8.05 -3.07
C LEU A 30 2.04 -9.42 -2.40
N ARG A 31 3.17 -10.09 -2.45
CA ARG A 31 3.44 -11.35 -1.76
C ARG A 31 4.37 -11.11 -0.58
N LEU A 32 4.42 -12.07 0.34
CA LEU A 32 5.33 -12.03 1.50
C LEU A 32 6.79 -11.86 1.06
N GLY A 33 7.21 -12.57 0.01
CA GLY A 33 8.58 -12.49 -0.53
C GLY A 33 8.90 -11.19 -1.28
N ASP A 34 7.92 -10.32 -1.53
CA ASP A 34 8.15 -9.03 -2.19
C ASP A 34 8.65 -7.96 -1.20
N VAL A 35 8.66 -8.24 0.10
CA VAL A 35 9.02 -7.28 1.14
C VAL A 35 10.24 -7.75 1.92
N ASP A 36 11.31 -6.96 1.86
CA ASP A 36 12.43 -7.02 2.77
C ASP A 36 12.06 -6.24 4.03
N LEU A 37 11.71 -6.96 5.10
CA LEU A 37 11.28 -6.38 6.37
C LEU A 37 12.44 -5.81 7.19
N GLU A 38 13.68 -6.20 6.92
CA GLU A 38 14.85 -5.66 7.60
C GLU A 38 15.20 -4.28 7.04
N GLN A 39 15.17 -4.15 5.72
CA GLN A 39 15.49 -2.90 5.02
C GLN A 39 14.27 -2.01 4.78
N GLY A 40 13.06 -2.52 5.01
CA GLY A 40 11.81 -1.81 4.69
C GLY A 40 11.65 -1.58 3.18
N ILE A 41 12.09 -2.51 2.35
CA ILE A 41 12.02 -2.40 0.89
C ILE A 41 10.88 -3.26 0.34
N VAL A 42 10.05 -2.67 -0.51
CA VAL A 42 8.98 -3.35 -1.24
C VAL A 42 9.34 -3.42 -2.72
N SER A 43 9.40 -4.63 -3.25
CA SER A 43 9.63 -4.91 -4.66
C SER A 43 8.28 -4.99 -5.39
N VAL A 44 8.09 -4.16 -6.41
CA VAL A 44 6.87 -4.16 -7.21
C VAL A 44 7.21 -4.58 -8.64
N GLN A 45 6.60 -5.66 -9.10
CA GLN A 45 6.75 -6.12 -10.48
C GLN A 45 6.00 -5.22 -11.46
N GLU A 46 6.66 -4.90 -12.56
CA GLU A 46 6.10 -4.14 -13.67
C GLU A 46 5.93 -5.01 -14.92
N LYS A 47 5.27 -4.43 -15.93
CA LYS A 47 5.19 -5.07 -17.24
C LYS A 47 6.59 -5.17 -17.84
N GLY A 48 6.95 -6.35 -18.36
CA GLY A 48 8.23 -6.56 -19.02
C GLY A 48 9.38 -6.98 -18.10
N ALA A 49 9.08 -7.55 -16.93
CA ALA A 49 10.05 -8.09 -15.96
C ALA A 49 10.93 -7.05 -15.24
N THR A 50 10.65 -5.76 -15.42
CA THR A 50 11.25 -4.71 -14.58
C THR A 50 10.69 -4.79 -13.16
N VAL A 51 11.55 -4.66 -12.16
CA VAL A 51 11.17 -4.58 -10.75
C VAL A 51 11.63 -3.23 -10.23
N ARG A 52 10.71 -2.48 -9.64
CA ARG A 52 11.05 -1.25 -8.92
C ARG A 52 11.04 -1.50 -7.41
N ARG A 53 11.96 -0.85 -6.71
CA ARG A 53 12.10 -0.94 -5.25
C ARG A 53 11.59 0.34 -4.62
N LEU A 54 10.62 0.20 -3.73
CA LEU A 54 10.01 1.28 -2.97
C LEU A 54 10.39 1.14 -1.50
N THR A 55 10.57 2.23 -0.80
CA THR A 55 10.94 2.20 0.62
C THR A 55 9.74 2.51 1.50
N LEU A 56 9.66 1.82 2.63
CA LEU A 56 8.72 2.10 3.71
C LEU A 56 9.39 3.03 4.72
N GLY A 57 8.63 4.01 5.20
CA GLY A 57 9.05 4.80 6.34
C GLY A 57 8.99 3.96 7.62
N HIS A 58 9.56 4.50 8.69
CA HIS A 58 9.55 3.87 10.02
C HIS A 58 8.14 3.43 10.45
N GLU A 59 7.15 4.31 10.26
CA GLU A 59 5.76 4.03 10.64
C GLU A 59 5.11 2.96 9.76
N GLY A 60 5.39 2.97 8.44
CA GLY A 60 4.90 1.95 7.55
C GLY A 60 5.46 0.57 7.84
N LEU A 61 6.76 0.47 8.07
CA LEU A 61 7.39 -0.79 8.46
C LEU A 61 6.86 -1.28 9.81
N ARG A 62 6.78 -0.41 10.82
CA ARG A 62 6.26 -0.74 12.15
C ARG A 62 4.85 -1.31 12.10
N HIS A 63 3.97 -0.68 11.31
CA HIS A 63 2.59 -1.14 11.18
C HIS A 63 2.45 -2.40 10.32
N LEU A 64 3.31 -2.56 9.31
CA LEU A 64 3.36 -3.77 8.52
C LEU A 64 3.80 -4.96 9.38
N LEU A 65 4.89 -4.84 10.13
CA LEU A 65 5.37 -5.87 11.07
C LEU A 65 4.29 -6.24 12.09
N ALA A 66 3.65 -5.24 12.71
CA ALA A 66 2.56 -5.50 13.66
C ALA A 66 1.38 -6.27 13.04
N TYR A 67 1.06 -6.06 11.76
CA TYR A 67 0.07 -6.87 11.06
C TYR A 67 0.59 -8.28 10.78
N LEU A 68 1.83 -8.38 10.29
CA LEU A 68 2.43 -9.65 9.90
C LEU A 68 2.59 -10.58 11.10
N ASP A 69 3.28 -10.13 12.15
CA ASP A 69 3.61 -10.96 13.30
C ASP A 69 2.37 -11.44 14.04
N ASN A 70 1.38 -10.56 14.24
CA ASN A 70 0.23 -10.88 15.08
C ASN A 70 -0.89 -11.61 14.33
N TYR A 71 -1.00 -11.46 13.01
CA TYR A 71 -2.18 -11.91 12.28
C TYR A 71 -1.91 -12.65 10.97
N ARG A 72 -0.75 -12.44 10.32
CA ARG A 72 -0.44 -13.09 9.03
C ARG A 72 0.55 -14.25 9.18
N LEU A 73 1.56 -14.13 10.03
CA LEU A 73 2.62 -15.10 10.24
C LEU A 73 2.45 -15.81 11.59
N GLY A 74 2.18 -15.09 12.69
CA GLY A 74 2.04 -15.70 14.02
C GLY A 74 0.69 -16.36 14.31
N ALA A 75 -0.33 -16.14 13.48
CA ALA A 75 -1.62 -16.81 13.62
C ALA A 75 -1.60 -18.21 12.98
N ALA A 76 -0.97 -19.18 13.66
CA ALA A 76 -1.21 -20.60 13.46
C ALA A 76 -2.62 -20.96 13.99
N VAL A 77 -3.67 -20.51 13.30
CA VAL A 77 -5.05 -20.90 13.60
C VAL A 77 -5.51 -21.88 12.53
N GLY A 78 -5.10 -23.14 12.69
CA GLY A 78 -5.89 -24.36 12.47
C GLY A 78 -6.72 -24.56 11.20
N GLY A 79 -6.50 -23.80 10.13
CA GLY A 79 -7.20 -23.99 8.86
C GLY A 79 -6.25 -23.80 7.69
N GLU A 80 -6.39 -24.64 6.67
CA GLU A 80 -5.71 -24.48 5.38
C GLU A 80 -6.02 -23.06 4.86
N ARG A 81 -4.99 -22.20 4.84
CA ARG A 81 -5.12 -20.89 4.21
C ARG A 81 -5.27 -21.13 2.72
N THR A 82 -6.24 -20.47 2.10
CA THR A 82 -6.47 -20.65 0.66
C THR A 82 -5.45 -19.92 -0.19
N ASP A 83 -4.68 -19.00 0.38
CA ASP A 83 -3.51 -18.37 -0.25
C ASP A 83 -2.42 -18.15 0.82
N GLU A 84 -1.29 -18.84 0.64
CA GLU A 84 -0.16 -18.80 1.58
C GLU A 84 0.82 -17.66 1.30
N ASP A 85 0.80 -17.09 0.09
CA ASP A 85 1.84 -16.17 -0.39
C ASP A 85 1.39 -14.71 -0.35
N SER A 86 0.10 -14.43 -0.55
CA SER A 86 -0.45 -13.07 -0.58
C SER A 86 -0.17 -12.33 0.73
N LEU A 87 0.41 -11.13 0.64
CA LEU A 87 0.82 -10.35 1.81
C LEU A 87 -0.39 -9.85 2.60
N PHE A 88 -1.39 -9.29 1.90
CA PHE A 88 -2.64 -8.84 2.52
C PHE A 88 -3.81 -9.77 2.21
N LEU A 89 -4.46 -10.23 3.27
CA LEU A 89 -5.67 -11.06 3.19
C LEU A 89 -6.92 -10.31 3.67
N SER A 90 -8.06 -10.69 3.10
CA SER A 90 -9.38 -10.32 3.61
C SER A 90 -9.68 -11.04 4.92
N GLU A 91 -10.77 -10.66 5.60
CA GLU A 91 -11.25 -11.35 6.82
C GLU A 91 -11.68 -12.80 6.58
N ALA A 92 -11.81 -13.22 5.31
CA ALA A 92 -12.13 -14.59 4.91
C ALA A 92 -10.91 -15.32 4.35
N ASP A 93 -9.69 -14.86 4.69
CA ASP A 93 -8.40 -15.42 4.26
C ASP A 93 -8.20 -15.54 2.74
N ARG A 94 -8.96 -14.76 1.97
CA ARG A 94 -8.77 -14.59 0.51
C ARG A 94 -7.89 -13.39 0.21
N PRO A 95 -7.15 -13.38 -0.92
CA PRO A 95 -6.39 -12.22 -1.37
C PRO A 95 -7.21 -10.93 -1.33
N LEU A 96 -6.57 -9.85 -0.90
CA LEU A 96 -7.20 -8.54 -0.90
C LEU A 96 -7.49 -8.10 -2.34
N THR A 97 -8.64 -7.47 -2.55
CA THR A 97 -9.05 -6.97 -3.88
C THR A 97 -9.11 -5.46 -3.90
N LYS A 98 -8.95 -4.87 -5.09
CA LYS A 98 -9.09 -3.42 -5.31
C LYS A 98 -10.42 -2.89 -4.77
N SER A 99 -11.52 -3.62 -4.96
CA SER A 99 -12.84 -3.23 -4.46
C SER A 99 -12.89 -3.16 -2.93
N ARG A 100 -12.18 -4.05 -2.21
CA ARG A 100 -12.07 -3.99 -0.75
C ARG A 100 -11.25 -2.79 -0.29
N ILE A 101 -10.21 -2.41 -1.02
CA ILE A 101 -9.46 -1.17 -0.75
C ILE A 101 -10.37 0.05 -0.98
N THR A 102 -11.11 0.12 -2.08
CA THR A 102 -12.07 1.22 -2.31
C THR A 102 -13.06 1.34 -1.15
N LEU A 103 -13.65 0.22 -0.73
CA LEU A 103 -14.59 0.18 0.39
C LEU A 103 -13.94 0.59 1.72
N LEU A 104 -12.67 0.24 1.94
CA LEU A 104 -11.91 0.72 3.10
C LEU A 104 -11.86 2.25 3.12
N PHE A 105 -11.48 2.89 2.02
CA PHE A 105 -11.43 4.36 1.95
C PHE A 105 -12.81 4.99 2.09
N ASP A 106 -13.87 4.38 1.53
CA ASP A 106 -15.24 4.87 1.68
C ASP A 106 -15.69 4.86 3.15
N ARG A 107 -15.40 3.77 3.87
CA ARG A 107 -15.69 3.66 5.30
C ARG A 107 -14.89 4.67 6.12
N LEU A 108 -13.62 4.89 5.79
CA LEU A 108 -12.79 5.87 6.48
C LEU A 108 -13.29 7.30 6.26
N LYS A 109 -13.66 7.66 5.02
CA LYS A 109 -14.27 8.96 4.72
C LYS A 109 -15.53 9.20 5.55
N GLN A 110 -16.45 8.22 5.56
CA GLN A 110 -17.70 8.31 6.32
C GLN A 110 -17.43 8.51 7.81
N ARG A 111 -16.53 7.72 8.39
CA ARG A 111 -16.16 7.81 9.81
C ARG A 111 -15.49 9.14 10.17
N ALA A 112 -14.71 9.71 9.27
CA ALA A 112 -14.01 10.97 9.47
C ALA A 112 -14.85 12.21 9.09
N GLY A 113 -16.09 12.03 8.61
CA GLY A 113 -16.92 13.14 8.13
C GLY A 113 -16.38 13.83 6.86
N ILE A 114 -15.54 13.14 6.08
CA ILE A 114 -14.91 13.69 4.88
C ILE A 114 -15.86 13.54 3.70
N THR A 115 -16.33 14.67 3.16
CA THR A 115 -17.22 14.73 1.98
C THR A 115 -16.48 14.90 0.66
N ARG A 116 -15.16 15.17 0.71
CA ARG A 116 -14.31 15.37 -0.47
C ARG A 116 -14.31 14.13 -1.36
N LYS A 117 -14.60 14.32 -2.65
CA LYS A 117 -14.43 13.30 -3.69
C LYS A 117 -12.94 13.02 -3.93
N GLY A 118 -12.62 11.80 -4.35
CA GLY A 118 -11.25 11.41 -4.71
C GLY A 118 -10.34 11.00 -3.54
N VAL A 119 -10.81 11.02 -2.29
CA VAL A 119 -10.02 10.44 -1.18
C VAL A 119 -9.98 8.93 -1.33
N GLY A 120 -8.78 8.43 -1.61
CA GLY A 120 -8.52 7.06 -2.03
C GLY A 120 -7.03 6.83 -2.28
N PRO A 121 -6.64 5.65 -2.79
CA PRO A 121 -5.26 5.32 -3.13
C PRO A 121 -4.61 6.33 -4.09
N ALA A 122 -5.37 6.88 -5.03
CA ALA A 122 -4.88 7.88 -5.99
C ALA A 122 -4.40 9.17 -5.28
N LEU A 123 -5.17 9.67 -4.31
CA LEU A 123 -4.78 10.86 -3.53
C LEU A 123 -3.53 10.61 -2.68
N LEU A 124 -3.36 9.40 -2.12
CA LEU A 124 -2.14 9.05 -1.39
C LEU A 124 -0.92 9.01 -2.32
N ARG A 125 -1.10 8.50 -3.54
CA ARG A 125 -0.06 8.51 -4.58
C ARG A 125 0.32 9.91 -5.04
N GLU A 126 -0.65 10.81 -5.20
CA GLU A 126 -0.39 12.24 -5.43
C GLU A 126 0.38 12.87 -4.26
N SER A 127 -0.02 12.54 -3.03
CA SER A 127 0.65 13.04 -1.82
C SER A 127 2.10 12.54 -1.71
N PHE A 128 2.37 11.29 -2.07
CA PHE A 128 3.72 10.73 -2.17
C PHE A 128 4.56 11.50 -3.20
N ALA A 129 4.03 11.69 -4.42
CA ALA A 129 4.70 12.42 -5.49
C ALA A 129 5.08 13.85 -5.04
N MET A 130 4.14 14.54 -4.39
CA MET A 130 4.38 15.88 -3.87
C MET A 130 5.46 15.91 -2.80
N ARG A 131 5.40 15.01 -1.82
CA ARG A 131 6.42 14.94 -0.77
C ARG A 131 7.81 14.69 -1.35
N TYR A 132 7.92 13.76 -2.31
CA TYR A 132 9.18 13.44 -2.95
C TYR A 132 9.80 14.66 -3.66
N LEU A 133 9.01 15.39 -4.44
CA LEU A 133 9.48 16.62 -5.13
C LEU A 133 9.80 17.74 -4.14
N GLN A 134 8.99 17.91 -3.10
CA GLN A 134 9.24 18.92 -2.05
C GLN A 134 10.55 18.66 -1.28
N THR A 135 11.00 17.42 -1.21
CA THR A 135 12.30 17.06 -0.63
C THR A 135 13.48 17.23 -1.59
N GLY A 136 13.26 17.81 -2.78
CA GLY A 136 14.29 18.00 -3.80
C GLY A 136 14.58 16.75 -4.63
N GLY A 137 13.66 15.79 -4.64
CA GLY A 137 13.77 14.58 -5.45
C GLY A 137 13.65 14.89 -6.94
N ASP A 138 14.38 14.13 -7.75
CA ASP A 138 14.38 14.28 -9.21
C ASP A 138 13.11 13.73 -9.87
N LEU A 139 12.56 14.48 -10.82
CA LEU A 139 11.28 14.16 -11.45
C LEU A 139 11.37 12.89 -12.32
N ASP A 140 12.52 12.66 -12.98
CA ASP A 140 12.77 11.42 -13.73
C ASP A 140 12.77 10.19 -12.83
N ALA A 141 13.51 10.26 -11.72
CA ALA A 141 13.50 9.22 -10.71
C ALA A 141 12.10 9.00 -10.10
N LEU A 142 11.29 10.04 -9.93
CA LEU A 142 9.92 9.90 -9.45
C LEU A 142 9.06 9.07 -10.42
N TRP A 143 9.16 9.30 -11.73
CA TRP A 143 8.39 8.53 -12.70
C TRP A 143 8.79 7.05 -12.72
N GLU A 144 10.06 6.74 -12.50
CA GLU A 144 10.55 5.38 -12.32
C GLU A 144 9.95 4.72 -11.06
N LEU A 145 9.95 5.43 -9.92
CA LEU A 145 9.34 4.96 -8.67
C LEU A 145 7.82 4.74 -8.81
N LEU A 146 7.16 5.57 -9.61
CA LEU A 146 5.73 5.47 -9.83
C LEU A 146 5.36 4.45 -10.92
N GLY A 147 6.27 4.11 -11.84
CA GLY A 147 6.03 3.19 -12.94
C GLY A 147 5.12 3.77 -14.05
N GLN A 148 5.02 5.10 -14.16
CA GLN A 148 4.21 5.81 -15.18
C GLN A 148 4.79 7.21 -15.46
N LYS A 149 5.02 7.55 -16.74
CA LYS A 149 5.47 8.89 -17.17
C LYS A 149 4.36 9.94 -17.24
N GLU A 150 3.18 9.60 -17.75
CA GLU A 150 2.09 10.58 -17.88
C GLU A 150 0.77 10.11 -17.27
N SER A 151 0.40 10.67 -16.11
CA SER A 151 -1.02 10.83 -15.70
C SER A 151 -1.21 11.68 -14.44
N LEU A 152 -0.17 11.91 -13.62
CA LEU A 152 -0.32 12.54 -12.29
C LEU A 152 -0.08 14.07 -12.27
N LEU A 153 0.42 14.65 -13.36
CA LEU A 153 1.08 15.96 -13.35
C LEU A 153 0.36 17.16 -13.98
N PRO A 154 -0.94 17.18 -14.37
CA PRO A 154 -1.52 18.45 -14.82
C PRO A 154 -1.57 19.54 -13.74
N GLN A 155 -1.49 19.18 -12.45
CA GLN A 155 -1.69 20.13 -11.34
C GLN A 155 -0.40 20.61 -10.67
N LEU A 156 0.77 20.05 -11.01
CA LEU A 156 2.04 20.35 -10.33
C LEU A 156 3.04 21.12 -11.18
N CYS A 157 2.89 21.15 -12.51
CA CYS A 157 3.76 21.93 -13.42
C CYS A 157 3.58 23.46 -13.31
N HIS A 158 2.93 23.97 -12.26
CA HIS A 158 2.71 25.40 -12.02
C HIS A 158 3.34 25.92 -10.71
N LEU A 159 4.15 25.09 -10.04
CA LEU A 159 5.02 25.49 -8.93
C LEU A 159 6.48 25.56 -9.44
#